data_AF-A0A0F9JNR5-F1
#
_entry.id   AF-A0A0F9JNR5-F1
#
_cell.length_a   1.000
_cell.length_b   1.000
_cell.length_c   1.000
_cell.angle_alpha   90.00
_cell.angle_beta   90.00
_cell.angle_gamma   90.00
#
_symmetry.space_group_name_H-M   'P 1'
#
loop_
_entity.id
_entity.type
_entity.pdbx_description
1 polymer ?
#
loop_
_entity_poly.entity_id
_entity_poly.type
_entity_poly.pdbx_seq_one_letter_code
_entity_poly.pdbx_strand_id
1 'polypeptide(L)'
;MSFSYQLVEKYKEIMGYSQDKQVVADLDSVTSGSLSQIKRGERHLTANQCIFLANKVGMDQKEALLNLAIEKSKTKEESKVWTDIVKKISAACVALTLVAGLANAPTEDAFA
;
A
#
# COMPACT_ATOMS: atom_id res chain seq x y z
N MET A 1 -10.13 12.76 -2.08
CA MET A 1 -10.53 11.34 -2.16
C MET A 1 -9.62 10.57 -1.21
N SER A 2 -10.15 9.80 -0.26
CA SER A 2 -9.31 9.11 0.73
C SER A 2 -8.58 7.92 0.09
N PHE A 3 -7.46 7.45 0.69
CA PHE A 3 -6.73 6.29 0.16
C PHE A 3 -7.61 5.03 0.18
N SER A 4 -8.36 4.83 1.26
CA SER A 4 -9.33 3.76 1.41
C SER A 4 -10.34 3.71 0.26
N TYR A 5 -10.86 4.86 -0.17
CA TYR A 5 -11.78 4.93 -1.30
C TYR A 5 -11.07 4.61 -2.63
N GLN A 6 -9.87 5.16 -2.85
CA GLN A 6 -9.10 4.89 -4.07
C GLN A 6 -8.76 3.40 -4.23
N LEU A 7 -8.39 2.73 -3.13
CA LEU A 7 -8.07 1.30 -3.15
C LEU A 7 -9.28 0.44 -3.49
N VAL A 8 -10.46 0.81 -2.99
CA VAL A 8 -11.74 0.17 -3.32
C VAL A 8 -12.07 0.32 -4.81
N GLU A 9 -11.91 1.52 -5.38
CA GLU A 9 -12.21 1.75 -6.81
C GLU A 9 -11.25 0.99 -7.72
N LYS A 10 -9.94 1.00 -7.42
CA LYS A 10 -8.97 0.20 -8.19
C LYS A 10 -9.27 -1.29 -8.15
N TYR A 11 -9.66 -1.79 -6.98
CA TYR A 11 -10.09 -3.18 -6.85
C TYR A 11 -11.33 -3.47 -7.69
N LYS A 12 -12.31 -2.57 -7.65
CA LYS A 12 -13.54 -2.68 -8.42
C LYS A 12 -13.28 -2.71 -9.93
N GLU A 13 -12.36 -1.87 -10.41
CA GLU A 13 -11.90 -1.85 -11.81
C GLU A 13 -11.24 -3.18 -12.22
N ILE A 14 -10.31 -3.68 -11.41
CA ILE A 14 -9.58 -4.94 -11.70
C ILE A 14 -10.51 -6.15 -11.72
N MET A 15 -11.51 -6.18 -10.83
CA MET A 15 -12.48 -7.26 -10.78
C MET A 15 -13.62 -7.11 -11.80
N GLY A 16 -13.70 -5.98 -12.53
CA GLY A 16 -14.77 -5.71 -13.48
C GLY A 16 -16.15 -5.53 -12.82
N TYR A 17 -16.18 -5.04 -11.58
CA TYR A 17 -17.41 -4.87 -10.83
C TYR A 17 -18.11 -3.57 -11.20
N SER A 18 -19.44 -3.65 -11.39
CA SER A 18 -20.27 -2.47 -11.63
C SER A 18 -20.87 -1.93 -10.33
N GLN A 19 -21.10 -2.82 -9.35
CA GLN A 19 -21.83 -2.49 -8.13
C GLN A 19 -20.96 -2.65 -6.88
N ASP A 20 -21.12 -1.71 -5.97
CA ASP A 20 -20.43 -1.70 -4.67
C ASP A 20 -20.81 -2.93 -3.81
N LYS A 21 -21.98 -3.53 -4.04
CA LYS A 21 -22.42 -4.77 -3.37
C LYS A 21 -21.51 -5.96 -3.66
N GLN A 22 -20.88 -6.00 -4.83
CA GLN A 22 -19.94 -7.07 -5.21
C GLN A 22 -18.67 -6.97 -4.36
N VAL A 23 -18.15 -5.74 -4.21
CA VAL A 23 -17.01 -5.46 -3.33
C VAL A 23 -17.34 -5.80 -1.86
N VAL A 24 -18.56 -5.51 -1.42
CA VAL A 24 -19.04 -5.87 -0.07
C VAL A 24 -19.10 -7.39 0.13
N ALA A 25 -19.47 -8.16 -0.89
CA ALA A 25 -19.54 -9.62 -0.80
C ALA A 25 -18.16 -10.27 -0.65
N ASP A 26 -17.12 -9.65 -1.21
CA ASP A 26 -15.74 -10.15 -1.14
C ASP A 26 -15.00 -9.72 0.12
N LEU A 27 -15.39 -8.59 0.70
CA LEU A 27 -14.75 -8.03 1.90
C LEU A 27 -15.41 -8.58 3.17
N ASP A 28 -14.59 -9.22 4.00
CA ASP A 28 -15.07 -9.69 5.29
C ASP A 28 -15.45 -8.52 6.22
N SER A 29 -16.57 -8.70 6.92
CA SER A 29 -17.11 -7.76 7.91
C SER A 29 -17.30 -6.31 7.42
N VAL A 30 -17.63 -6.13 6.13
CA VAL A 30 -18.04 -4.83 5.55
C VAL A 30 -19.53 -4.86 5.20
N THR A 31 -20.21 -3.74 5.44
CA THR A 31 -21.59 -3.52 4.97
C THR A 31 -21.62 -2.47 3.89
N SER A 32 -22.68 -2.41 3.08
CA SER A 32 -22.91 -1.33 2.10
C SER A 32 -22.90 0.07 2.74
N GLY A 33 -23.37 0.18 3.98
CA GLY A 33 -23.30 1.40 4.78
C GLY A 33 -21.86 1.78 5.14
N SER A 34 -21.07 0.81 5.60
CA SER A 34 -19.64 1.01 5.89
C SER A 34 -18.86 1.41 4.63
N LEU A 35 -19.15 0.78 3.49
CA LEU A 35 -18.51 1.13 2.23
C LEU A 35 -18.88 2.54 1.79
N SER A 36 -20.15 2.92 1.89
CA SER A 36 -20.60 4.31 1.64
C SER A 36 -19.88 5.33 2.52
N GLN A 37 -19.70 5.04 3.82
CA GLN A 37 -18.94 5.88 4.74
C GLN A 37 -17.46 5.99 4.33
N ILE A 38 -16.86 4.91 3.83
CA ILE A 38 -15.49 4.92 3.30
C ILE A 38 -15.38 5.83 2.07
N LYS A 39 -16.33 5.74 1.13
CA LYS A 39 -16.36 6.61 -0.07
C LYS A 39 -16.49 8.09 0.31
N ARG A 40 -17.21 8.39 1.38
CA ARG A 40 -17.33 9.75 1.95
C ARG A 40 -16.13 10.20 2.79
N GLY A 41 -15.20 9.30 3.12
CA GLY A 41 -14.05 9.59 3.97
C GLY A 41 -14.37 9.71 5.47
N GLU A 42 -15.56 9.30 5.90
CA GLU A 42 -15.98 9.29 7.31
C GLU A 42 -15.42 8.06 8.06
N ARG A 43 -15.06 7.02 7.31
CA ARG A 43 -14.52 5.76 7.82
C ARG A 43 -13.35 5.34 6.94
N HIS A 44 -12.44 4.56 7.52
CA HIS A 44 -11.29 3.98 6.82
C HIS A 44 -11.41 2.46 6.78
N LEU A 45 -10.71 1.83 5.83
CA LEU A 45 -10.60 0.38 5.79
C LEU A 45 -9.94 -0.16 7.07
N THR A 46 -10.27 -1.40 7.44
CA THR A 46 -9.47 -2.12 8.43
C THR A 46 -8.16 -2.61 7.80
N ALA A 47 -7.17 -2.96 8.62
CA ALA A 47 -5.89 -3.47 8.13
C ALA A 47 -6.08 -4.71 7.24
N ASN A 48 -6.91 -5.67 7.66
CA ASN A 48 -7.17 -6.90 6.90
C ASN A 48 -7.85 -6.62 5.56
N GLN A 49 -8.82 -5.69 5.53
CA GLN A 49 -9.49 -5.28 4.30
C GLN A 49 -8.51 -4.61 3.33
N CYS A 50 -7.64 -3.73 3.86
CA CYS A 50 -6.60 -3.09 3.06
C CYS A 50 -5.62 -4.11 2.47
N ILE A 51 -5.14 -5.06 3.27
CA ILE A 51 -4.24 -6.14 2.81
C ILE A 51 -4.94 -6.98 1.73
N PHE A 52 -6.21 -7.34 1.92
CA PHE A 52 -6.96 -8.12 0.95
C PHE A 52 -7.06 -7.40 -0.40
N LEU A 53 -7.47 -6.14 -0.39
CA LEU A 53 -7.60 -5.35 -1.61
C LEU A 53 -6.23 -5.12 -2.28
N ALA A 54 -5.21 -4.77 -1.50
CA ALA A 54 -3.85 -4.55 -2.00
C ALA A 54 -3.31 -5.79 -2.74
N ASN A 55 -3.50 -6.99 -2.18
CA ASN A 55 -3.11 -8.24 -2.81
C ASN A 55 -3.80 -8.47 -4.16
N LYS A 56 -5.09 -8.16 -4.26
CA LYS A 56 -5.85 -8.32 -5.50
C LYS A 56 -5.48 -7.28 -6.55
N VAL A 57 -5.08 -6.09 -6.11
CA VAL A 57 -4.67 -4.98 -6.98
C VAL A 57 -3.19 -5.08 -7.40
N GLY A 58 -2.40 -5.96 -6.77
CA GLY A 58 -0.96 -6.07 -7.02
C GLY A 58 -0.14 -4.95 -6.36
N MET A 59 -0.67 -4.31 -5.32
CA MET A 59 0.03 -3.29 -4.52
C MET A 59 0.77 -3.95 -3.35
N ASP A 60 1.95 -3.44 -3.00
CA ASP A 60 2.68 -3.91 -1.82
C ASP A 60 1.86 -3.68 -0.54
N GLN A 61 1.71 -4.73 0.27
CA GLN A 61 0.88 -4.70 1.48
C GLN A 61 1.39 -3.68 2.50
N LYS A 62 2.72 -3.52 2.62
CA LYS A 62 3.33 -2.61 3.59
C LYS A 62 3.08 -1.17 3.15
N GLU A 63 3.22 -0.88 1.86
CA GLU A 63 2.88 0.42 1.28
C GLU A 63 1.39 0.75 1.46
N ALA A 64 0.51 -0.22 1.22
CA ALA A 64 -0.94 -0.02 1.41
C ALA A 64 -1.29 0.26 2.88
N LEU A 65 -0.71 -0.48 3.82
CA LEU A 65 -0.91 -0.25 5.26
C LEU A 65 -0.32 1.07 5.73
N LEU A 66 0.82 1.50 5.17
CA LEU A 66 1.42 2.80 5.44
C LEU A 66 0.48 3.92 5.02
N ASN A 67 -0.02 3.86 3.78
CA ASN A 67 -0.95 4.86 3.26
C ASN A 67 -2.25 4.89 4.06
N LEU A 68 -2.74 3.74 4.51
CA LEU A 68 -3.87 3.66 5.44
C LEU A 68 -3.56 4.29 6.80
N ALA A 69 -2.36 4.08 7.35
CA ALA A 69 -1.94 4.69 8.61
C ALA A 69 -1.81 6.21 8.49
N ILE A 70 -1.27 6.70 7.37
CA ILE A 70 -1.19 8.13 7.03
C ILE A 70 -2.60 8.72 6.94
N GLU A 71 -3.53 8.03 6.27
CA GLU A 71 -4.94 8.46 6.16
C GLU A 71 -5.63 8.55 7.53
N LYS A 72 -5.33 7.61 8.44
CA LYS A 72 -5.93 7.55 9.80
C LYS A 72 -5.25 8.49 10.81
N SER A 73 -4.05 8.95 10.50
CA SER A 73 -3.28 9.82 11.38
C SER A 73 -3.95 11.20 11.49
N LYS A 74 -4.25 11.61 12.72
CA LYS A 74 -4.91 12.89 12.99
C LYS A 74 -3.93 14.07 12.96
N THR A 75 -2.64 13.80 13.15
CA THR A 75 -1.59 14.82 13.25
C THR A 75 -0.53 14.61 12.18
N LYS A 76 -0.01 15.71 11.64
CA LYS A 76 1.04 15.65 10.59
C LYS A 76 2.34 15.00 11.09
N GLU A 77 2.55 14.92 12.40
CA GLU A 77 3.77 14.37 13.00
C GLU A 77 3.81 12.85 12.97
N GLU A 78 2.73 12.16 13.34
CA GLU A 78 2.66 10.69 13.28
C GLU A 78 2.81 10.19 11.84
N SER A 79 2.16 10.84 10.88
CA SER A 79 2.29 10.55 9.45
C SER A 79 3.75 10.71 8.95
N LYS A 80 4.49 11.72 9.45
CA LYS A 80 5.91 11.91 9.14
C LYS A 80 6.79 10.80 9.70
N VAL A 81 6.55 10.37 10.94
CA VAL A 81 7.31 9.28 11.57
C VAL A 81 7.23 8.01 10.73
N TRP A 82 6.04 7.65 10.28
CA TRP A 82 5.82 6.49 9.41
C TRP A 82 6.55 6.62 8.06
N THR A 83 6.47 7.80 7.45
CA THR A 83 7.15 8.09 6.19
C THR A 83 8.68 8.01 6.33
N ASP A 84 9.24 8.50 7.43
CA ASP A 84 10.68 8.48 7.70
C ASP A 84 11.19 7.07 7.99
N ILE A 85 10.41 6.22 8.65
CA ILE A 85 10.74 4.80 8.84
C ILE A 85 10.87 4.09 7.49
N VAL A 86 9.91 4.30 6.59
CA VAL A 86 9.94 3.68 5.25
C VAL A 86 11.10 4.19 4.42
N LYS A 87 11.40 5.50 4.46
CA LYS A 87 12.57 6.09 3.80
C LYS A 87 13.89 5.52 4.32
N LYS A 88 14.01 5.30 5.63
CA LYS A 88 15.22 4.70 6.22
C LYS A 88 15.43 3.26 5.74
N ILE A 89 14.35 2.47 5.68
CA ILE A 89 14.43 1.08 5.20
C ILE A 89 14.76 1.04 3.71
N SER A 90 14.12 1.89 2.89
CA SER A 90 14.39 1.92 1.44
C SER A 90 15.81 2.38 1.14
N ALA A 91 16.32 3.41 1.83
CA ALA A 91 17.69 3.87 1.69
C ALA A 91 18.71 2.77 2.06
N ALA A 92 18.44 1.99 3.10
CA ALA A 92 19.30 0.87 3.49
C ALA A 92 19.33 -0.25 2.42
N CYS A 93 18.18 -0.60 1.84
CA CYS A 93 18.13 -1.58 0.74
C CYS A 93 18.86 -1.10 -0.52
N VAL A 94 18.72 0.18 -0.87
CA VAL A 94 19.43 0.78 -2.02
C VAL A 94 20.95 0.77 -1.79
N ALA A 95 21.40 1.12 -0.58
CA ALA A 95 22.83 1.08 -0.25
C ALA A 95 23.41 -0.34 -0.33
N LEU A 96 22.69 -1.35 0.17
CA LEU A 96 23.12 -2.75 0.11
C LEU A 96 23.19 -3.29 -1.33
N THR A 97 22.21 -2.94 -2.18
CA THR A 97 22.21 -3.36 -3.59
C THR A 97 23.30 -2.68 -4.41
N LEU A 98 23.61 -1.40 -4.14
CA LEU A 98 24.75 -0.71 -4.75
C LEU A 98 26.10 -1.33 -4.34
N VAL A 99 26.29 -1.66 -3.07
CA VAL A 99 27.54 -2.31 -2.59
C VAL A 99 27.69 -3.72 -3.17
N ALA A 100 26.61 -4.50 -3.23
CA ALA A 100 26.64 -5.82 -3.85
C ALA A 100 26.86 -5.76 -5.36
N GLY A 101 26.27 -4.78 -6.05
CA GLY A 101 26.48 -4.55 -7.49
C GLY A 101 27.92 -4.13 -7.82
N LEU A 102 28.55 -3.32 -6.97
CA LEU A 102 29.97 -2.96 -7.10
C LEU A 102 30.91 -4.14 -6.78
N ALA A 103 30.52 -5.03 -5.86
CA ALA A 103 31.28 -6.24 -5.54
C ALA A 103 31.22 -7.32 -6.63
N ASN A 104 30.27 -7.21 -7.58
CA ASN A 104 30.07 -8.17 -8.66
C ASN A 104 30.39 -7.59 -10.06
N ALA A 105 31.11 -6.46 -10.11
CA ALA A 105 31.75 -6.04 -11.36
C ALA A 105 32.76 -7.12 -11.77
N PRO A 106 32.67 -7.68 -12.98
CA PRO A 106 33.68 -8.61 -13.46
C PRO A 106 35.01 -7.88 -13.44
N THR A 107 35.98 -8.43 -12.72
CA THR A 107 37.38 -8.05 -12.90
C THR A 107 37.73 -8.46 -14.32
N GLU A 108 37.74 -7.51 -15.25
CA GLU A 108 38.37 -7.69 -16.55
C GLU A 108 39.86 -7.96 -16.29
N ASP A 109 40.16 -9.26 -16.37
CA ASP A 109 41.41 -9.91 -16.74
C ASP A 109 42.72 -9.26 -16.29
N ALA A 110 43.30 -9.92 -15.28
CA ALA A 110 44.72 -9.97 -14.99
C ALA A 110 45.55 -10.68 -16.09
N PHE A 111 45.38 -10.34 -17.37
CA PHE A 111 46.29 -10.75 -18.44
C PHE A 111 46.36 -9.69 -19.55
N ALA A 112 47.31 -8.77 -19.42
CA ALA A 112 48.01 -8.09 -20.51
C ALA A 112 49.38 -7.63 -20.00
#